data_AF-A0A9Q3JLR5-F1
#
_entry.id   AF-A0A9Q3JLR5-F1
#
_cell.length_a   1.000
_cell.length_b   1.000
_cell.length_c   1.000
_cell.angle_alpha   90.00
_cell.angle_beta   90.00
_cell.angle_gamma   90.00
#
_symmetry.space_group_name_H-M   'P 1'
#
loop_
_entity.id
_entity.type
_entity.pdbx_description
1 polymer ?
#
loop_
_entity_poly.entity_id
_entity_poly.type
_entity_poly.pdbx_seq_one_letter_code
_entity_poly.pdbx_strand_id
1 'polypeptide(L)'
;MWGIIYEKSIPVLPDPSLLQEFRNCFDDVEEIQVAQSKNSLNLIPPEDVITLKCAKPGRKKVGQTIVNVQEFFILYIKAKLAKLGINQWAPAIDEPINTLYNEAFQISAIQNF
;
A
#
# COMPACT_ATOMS: atom_id res chain seq x y z
N MET A 1 -2.64 7.87 2.23
CA MET A 1 -1.58 8.31 1.30
C MET A 1 -2.05 9.39 0.33
N TRP A 2 -3.31 9.34 -0.13
CA TRP A 2 -3.99 10.52 -0.68
C TRP A 2 -3.92 11.66 0.33
N GLY A 3 -3.41 12.82 -0.10
CA GLY A 3 -3.07 13.95 0.77
C GLY A 3 -1.60 14.06 1.17
N ILE A 4 -0.83 12.97 1.23
CA ILE A 4 0.63 13.02 1.52
C ILE A 4 1.44 13.28 0.25
N ILE A 5 0.98 12.77 -0.90
CA ILE A 5 1.75 12.75 -2.16
C ILE A 5 0.96 13.32 -3.32
N TYR A 6 -0.34 13.05 -3.34
CA TYR A 6 -1.25 13.55 -4.34
C TYR A 6 -2.33 14.34 -3.61
N GLU A 7 -2.26 15.66 -3.75
CA GLU A 7 -3.25 16.59 -3.21
C GLU A 7 -4.54 16.42 -4.02
N LYS A 8 -5.69 16.19 -3.36
CA LYS A 8 -7.03 16.08 -3.99
C LYS A 8 -7.27 14.93 -4.98
N SER A 9 -6.42 13.90 -4.99
CA SER A 9 -6.65 12.70 -5.82
C SER A 9 -7.72 11.80 -5.20
N ILE A 10 -8.74 11.48 -6.00
CA ILE A 10 -9.78 10.49 -5.68
C ILE A 10 -9.14 9.08 -5.69
N PRO A 11 -9.57 8.16 -4.80
CA PRO A 11 -9.20 6.76 -4.90
C PRO A 11 -9.45 6.21 -6.30
N VAL A 12 -8.41 5.62 -6.89
CA VAL A 12 -8.57 4.87 -8.14
C VAL A 12 -9.07 3.48 -7.76
N LEU A 13 -10.02 2.96 -8.52
CA LEU A 13 -10.46 1.57 -8.34
C LEU A 13 -9.30 0.62 -8.63
N PRO A 14 -9.15 -0.46 -7.85
CA PRO A 14 -8.13 -1.46 -8.12
C PRO A 14 -8.39 -2.16 -9.46
N ASP A 15 -7.31 -2.57 -10.12
CA ASP A 15 -7.40 -3.42 -11.31
C ASP A 15 -8.00 -4.79 -10.92
N PRO A 16 -9.08 -5.24 -11.57
CA PRO A 16 -9.68 -6.54 -11.30
C PRO A 16 -8.70 -7.72 -11.36
N SER A 17 -7.70 -7.67 -12.24
CA SER A 17 -6.68 -8.72 -12.33
C SER A 17 -5.81 -8.79 -11.08
N LEU A 18 -5.46 -7.65 -10.49
CA LEU A 18 -4.68 -7.58 -9.25
C LEU A 18 -5.50 -8.02 -8.04
N LEU A 19 -6.79 -7.68 -8.01
CA LEU A 19 -7.71 -8.18 -7.00
C LEU A 19 -7.77 -9.71 -7.02
N GLN A 20 -7.83 -10.29 -8.22
CA GLN A 20 -7.87 -11.75 -8.37
C GLN A 20 -6.55 -12.39 -7.95
N GLU A 21 -5.40 -11.84 -8.35
CA GLU A 21 -4.08 -12.31 -7.91
C GLU A 21 -3.95 -12.26 -6.39
N PHE A 22 -4.34 -11.16 -5.76
CA PHE A 22 -4.32 -11.03 -4.30
C PHE A 22 -5.17 -12.12 -3.61
N ARG A 23 -6.39 -12.34 -4.11
CA ARG A 23 -7.31 -13.37 -3.58
C ARG A 23 -6.81 -14.79 -3.77
N ASN A 24 -5.91 -15.03 -4.72
CA ASN A 24 -5.28 -16.34 -4.88
C ASN A 24 -4.07 -16.54 -3.95
N CYS A 25 -3.57 -15.46 -3.34
CA CYS A 25 -2.40 -15.50 -2.45
C CYS A 25 -2.74 -15.53 -0.97
N PHE A 26 -3.93 -15.06 -0.59
CA PHE A 26 -4.34 -14.92 0.80
C PHE A 26 -5.77 -15.40 1.00
N ASP A 27 -5.97 -16.27 1.98
CA ASP A 27 -7.29 -16.75 2.40
C ASP A 27 -7.76 -16.11 3.72
N ASP A 28 -6.82 -15.62 4.54
CA ASP A 28 -7.11 -15.00 5.84
C ASP A 28 -6.21 -13.80 6.19
N VAL A 29 -6.57 -13.14 7.30
CA VAL A 29 -5.94 -11.90 7.75
C VAL A 29 -4.60 -12.18 8.43
N GLU A 30 -4.46 -13.33 9.08
CA GLU A 30 -3.26 -13.79 9.73
C GLU A 30 -2.11 -13.99 8.72
N GLU A 31 -2.39 -14.54 7.54
CA GLU A 31 -1.46 -14.69 6.43
C GLU A 31 -0.93 -13.35 5.94
N ILE A 32 -1.78 -12.33 5.86
CA ILE A 32 -1.38 -10.95 5.51
C ILE A 32 -0.38 -10.42 6.55
N GLN A 33 -0.66 -10.60 7.85
CA GLN A 33 0.23 -10.14 8.91
C GLN A 33 1.58 -10.86 8.87
N VAL A 34 1.58 -12.17 8.62
CA VAL A 34 2.79 -12.98 8.44
C VAL A 34 3.57 -12.53 7.21
N ALA A 35 2.89 -12.28 6.09
CA ALA A 35 3.50 -11.76 4.86
C ALA A 35 4.06 -10.35 5.04
N GLN A 36 3.56 -9.55 5.97
CA GLN A 36 4.19 -8.26 6.29
C GLN A 36 5.39 -8.37 7.25
N SER A 37 5.69 -9.54 7.81
CA SER A 37 6.86 -9.73 8.67
C SER A 37 8.19 -9.57 7.91
N LYS A 38 9.31 -9.45 8.64
CA LYS A 38 10.63 -9.22 8.01
C LYS A 38 11.09 -10.38 7.11
N ASN A 39 10.61 -11.60 7.35
CA ASN A 39 11.16 -12.82 6.74
C ASN A 39 10.38 -13.34 5.52
N SER A 40 9.26 -12.73 5.16
CA SER A 40 8.49 -13.10 3.97
C SER A 40 9.18 -12.67 2.68
N LEU A 41 9.06 -13.52 1.65
CA LEU A 41 9.44 -13.19 0.28
C LEU A 41 8.51 -12.13 -0.30
N ASN A 42 9.03 -11.34 -1.25
CA ASN A 42 8.19 -10.40 -1.99
C ASN A 42 7.40 -11.17 -3.05
N LEU A 43 6.08 -10.94 -3.13
CA LEU A 43 5.23 -11.53 -4.17
C LEU A 43 5.45 -10.86 -5.53
N ILE A 44 5.75 -9.57 -5.52
CA ILE A 44 6.17 -8.80 -6.70
C ILE A 44 7.49 -8.08 -6.43
N PRO A 45 8.26 -7.70 -7.46
CA PRO A 45 9.42 -6.84 -7.29
C PRO A 45 9.03 -5.44 -6.72
N PRO A 46 9.76 -4.89 -5.72
CA PRO A 46 9.48 -3.55 -5.17
C PRO A 46 9.52 -2.39 -6.19
N GLU A 47 10.23 -2.58 -7.30
CA GLU A 47 10.27 -1.68 -8.45
C GLU A 47 8.92 -1.60 -9.19
N ASP A 48 8.14 -2.67 -9.18
CA ASP A 48 6.82 -2.75 -9.82
C ASP A 48 5.74 -2.07 -8.97
N VAL A 49 6.03 -1.77 -7.70
CA VAL A 49 5.17 -0.95 -6.85
C VAL A 49 5.17 0.50 -7.34
N ILE A 50 4.11 0.89 -8.03
CA ILE A 50 3.90 2.26 -8.53
C ILE A 50 3.48 3.23 -7.42
N THR A 51 3.00 2.71 -6.30
CA THR A 51 2.76 3.50 -5.10
C THR A 51 4.05 4.21 -4.67
N LEU A 52 3.96 5.52 -4.39
CA LEU A 52 5.10 6.38 -4.08
C LEU A 52 6.13 6.58 -5.21
N LYS A 53 5.92 6.09 -6.44
CA LYS A 53 6.92 6.17 -7.52
C LYS A 53 7.38 7.60 -7.82
N CYS A 54 6.48 8.58 -7.70
CA CYS A 54 6.79 10.00 -7.90
C CYS A 54 7.09 10.76 -6.59
N ALA A 55 7.11 10.06 -5.45
CA ALA A 55 7.39 10.68 -4.16
C ALA A 55 8.87 11.09 -4.12
N LYS A 56 9.12 12.38 -3.85
CA LYS A 56 10.47 12.89 -3.62
C LYS A 56 10.70 13.05 -2.12
N PRO A 57 11.85 12.61 -1.59
CA PRO A 57 12.19 12.85 -0.20
C PRO A 57 12.27 14.34 0.11
N GLY A 58 12.10 14.69 1.39
CA GLY A 58 12.14 16.06 1.91
C GLY A 58 10.81 16.52 2.51
N ARG A 59 10.72 17.82 2.78
CA ARG A 59 9.55 18.46 3.40
C ARG A 59 8.39 18.52 2.42
N LYS A 60 7.28 17.86 2.76
CA LYS A 60 6.01 17.85 2.03
C LYS A 60 4.94 18.52 2.88
N LYS A 61 4.14 19.39 2.27
CA LYS A 61 2.96 19.95 2.91
C LYS A 61 1.82 18.95 2.74
N VAL A 62 1.21 18.54 3.84
CA VAL A 62 0.09 17.61 3.93
C VAL A 62 -1.01 18.34 4.70
N GLY A 63 -2.02 18.81 3.99
CA GLY A 63 -3.02 19.72 4.57
C GLY A 63 -2.37 21.00 5.11
N GLN A 64 -2.43 21.21 6.42
CA GLN A 64 -1.80 22.36 7.10
C GLN A 64 -0.42 22.04 7.71
N THR A 65 0.02 20.78 7.67
CA THR A 65 1.23 20.31 8.35
C THR A 65 2.37 20.07 7.37
N ILE A 66 3.61 20.33 7.79
CA ILE A 66 4.81 19.97 7.02
C ILE A 66 5.37 18.65 7.57
N VAL A 67 5.43 17.63 6.73
CA VAL A 67 5.98 16.30 7.04
C VAL A 67 7.29 16.12 6.29
N ASN A 68 8.34 15.66 6.97
CA ASN A 68 9.60 15.32 6.31
C ASN A 68 9.59 13.84 5.90
N VAL A 69 9.46 13.56 4.60
CA VAL A 69 9.46 12.20 4.06
C VAL A 69 10.90 11.81 3.76
N GLN A 70 11.48 10.89 4.52
CA GLN A 70 12.79 10.33 4.19
C GLN A 70 12.68 9.27 3.10
N GLU A 71 13.71 9.12 2.28
CA GLU A 71 13.77 8.11 1.22
C GLU A 71 13.61 6.69 1.78
N PHE A 72 14.17 6.43 2.97
CA PHE A 72 13.99 5.17 3.69
C PHE A 72 12.53 4.79 3.88
N PHE A 73 11.65 5.74 4.24
CA PHE A 73 10.22 5.45 4.40
C PHE A 73 9.57 5.05 3.07
N ILE A 74 9.96 5.72 1.98
CA ILE A 74 9.44 5.40 0.64
C ILE A 74 9.82 3.97 0.25
N LEU A 75 11.09 3.60 0.44
CA LEU A 75 11.58 2.25 0.16
C LEU A 75 10.94 1.20 1.07
N TYR A 76 10.78 1.52 2.36
CA TYR A 76 10.15 0.63 3.34
C TYR A 76 8.69 0.32 2.98
N ILE A 77 7.90 1.34 2.64
CA ILE A 77 6.50 1.16 2.24
C ILE A 77 6.44 0.36 0.93
N LYS A 78 7.29 0.66 -0.07
CA LYS A 78 7.35 -0.11 -1.31
C LYS A 78 7.66 -1.59 -1.06
N ALA A 79 8.63 -1.90 -0.21
CA ALA A 79 8.96 -3.28 0.15
C ALA A 79 7.81 -4.00 0.86
N LYS A 80 7.07 -3.30 1.74
CA LYS A 80 5.90 -3.86 2.43
C LYS A 80 4.74 -4.17 1.49
N LEU A 81 4.47 -3.28 0.53
CA LEU A 81 3.44 -3.51 -0.48
C LEU A 81 3.82 -4.64 -1.45
N ALA A 82 5.10 -4.73 -1.80
CA ALA A 82 5.65 -5.80 -2.62
C ALA A 82 5.45 -7.20 -2.02
N LYS A 83 5.55 -7.31 -0.67
CA LYS A 83 5.24 -8.54 0.08
C LYS A 83 3.78 -8.96 -0.01
N LEU A 84 2.87 -8.04 -0.30
CA LEU A 84 1.44 -8.32 -0.47
C LEU A 84 1.02 -8.41 -1.95
N GLY A 85 1.95 -8.27 -2.90
CA GLY A 85 1.60 -8.22 -4.32
C GLY A 85 0.88 -6.92 -4.73
N ILE A 86 0.86 -5.91 -3.85
CA ILE A 86 0.13 -4.67 -4.08
C ILE A 86 1.02 -3.71 -4.87
N ASN A 87 0.74 -3.51 -6.15
CA ASN A 87 1.47 -2.55 -6.96
C ASN A 87 1.04 -1.09 -6.69
N GLN A 88 -0.25 -0.87 -6.45
CA GLN A 88 -0.91 0.43 -6.34
C GLN A 88 -1.74 0.52 -5.07
N TRP A 89 -1.63 1.65 -4.37
CA TRP A 89 -2.48 1.93 -3.24
C TRP A 89 -3.90 2.27 -3.70
N ALA A 90 -4.76 1.26 -3.83
CA ALA A 90 -6.13 1.34 -4.33
C ALA A 90 -7.07 0.38 -3.55
N PRO A 91 -7.53 0.74 -2.32
CA PRO A 91 -8.63 0.05 -1.65
C PRO A 91 -9.90 0.01 -2.53
N ALA A 92 -10.64 -1.09 -2.43
CA ALA A 92 -11.88 -1.31 -3.18
C ALA A 92 -13.03 -0.56 -2.49
N ILE A 93 -13.33 0.64 -2.99
CA ILE A 93 -14.36 1.52 -2.41
C ILE A 93 -15.80 1.03 -2.63
N ASP A 94 -15.99 0.13 -3.57
CA ASP A 94 -17.24 -0.54 -3.92
C ASP A 94 -17.48 -1.81 -3.10
N GLU A 95 -16.47 -2.25 -2.35
CA GLU A 95 -16.56 -3.40 -1.46
C GLU A 95 -16.76 -2.99 0.01
N PRO A 96 -17.38 -3.85 0.84
CA PRO A 96 -17.39 -3.68 2.28
C PRO A 96 -15.98 -3.51 2.87
N ILE A 97 -15.88 -2.79 3.98
CA ILE A 97 -14.58 -2.54 4.65
C ILE A 97 -13.91 -3.82 5.18
N ASN A 98 -14.70 -4.85 5.47
CA ASN A 98 -14.27 -6.13 6.02
C ASN A 98 -13.99 -7.19 4.95
N THR A 99 -13.85 -6.81 3.67
CA THR A 99 -13.27 -7.72 2.70
C THR A 99 -11.79 -7.89 2.97
N LEU A 100 -11.27 -9.10 2.77
CA LEU A 100 -9.86 -9.42 3.04
C LEU A 100 -8.89 -8.45 2.35
N TYR A 101 -9.24 -8.04 1.12
CA TYR A 101 -8.49 -7.03 0.38
C TYR A 101 -8.48 -5.68 1.11
N ASN A 102 -9.64 -5.16 1.50
CA ASN A 102 -9.73 -3.88 2.20
C ASN A 102 -9.07 -3.93 3.59
N GLU A 103 -9.12 -5.07 4.28
CA GLU A 103 -8.39 -5.27 5.53
C GLU A 103 -6.87 -5.28 5.33
N ALA A 104 -6.37 -5.88 4.24
CA ALA A 104 -4.95 -5.81 3.87
C ALA A 104 -4.47 -4.37 3.74
N PHE A 105 -5.29 -3.53 3.12
CA PHE A 105 -5.06 -2.09 3.00
C PHE A 105 -5.11 -1.37 4.35
N GLN A 106 -6.07 -1.70 5.22
CA GLN A 106 -6.15 -1.11 6.54
C GLN A 106 -4.93 -1.46 7.41
N ILE A 107 -4.53 -2.74 7.46
CA ILE A 107 -3.37 -3.21 8.20
C ILE A 107 -2.10 -2.55 7.66
N SER A 108 -1.94 -2.54 6.34
CA SER A 108 -0.83 -1.85 5.68
C SER A 108 -0.80 -0.37 6.04
N ALA A 109 -1.96 0.26 6.21
CA ALA A 109 -2.01 1.67 6.55
C ALA A 109 -1.52 1.91 7.98
N ILE A 110 -2.06 1.14 8.93
CA ILE A 110 -1.74 1.25 10.36
C ILE A 110 -0.26 0.94 10.64
N GLN A 111 0.32 -0.02 9.93
CA GLN A 111 1.71 -0.42 10.17
C GLN A 111 2.76 0.51 9.58
N ASN A 112 2.40 1.32 8.56
CA ASN A 112 3.39 2.01 7.74
C ASN A 112 3.18 3.53 7.63
N PHE A 113 2.05 4.08 8.07
CA PHE A 113 1.74 5.52 8.05
C PHE A 113 1.41 6.03 9.46
#